data_AF-A0A450W746-F1
#
_entry.id   AF-A0A450W746-F1
#
_cell.length_a   1.000
_cell.length_b   1.000
_cell.length_c   1.000
_cell.angle_alpha   90.00
_cell.angle_beta   90.00
_cell.angle_gamma   90.00
#
_symmetry.space_group_name_H-M   'P 1'
#
loop_
_entity.id
_entity.type
_entity.pdbx_description
1 polymer ?
#
loop_
_entity_poly.entity_id
_entity_poly.type
_entity_poly.pdbx_seq_one_letter_code
_entity_poly.pdbx_strand_id
1 'polypeptide(L)'
;MSKRSKIESMARVSAVLLLGLFLAGCMPPGNVRQMYASDTSDPCNDHRQVLVETKESFTKTILKGAAAGAVAGALIGFLSEGDLQGAVTGAVIGGAAGAVGGYFKARYDKAKTRQELIAGIRGDFATDNQHLDKAAQAVRGMTQCRRNQYETILADFKAGNVDRKTALARKDDIDFRIERDRELIALLLDKSEKRAQEYNVALGNGFELPPGRLIKKPTASAQSEYKRYIALKSVNVRPGPGKSSGAPVGRLTKGELVHVAVGHDADAWKPITRSDGTIAYVYTSLIAPENSEQAKQVLAKFDGKAKMPNVPERKMHDAAREKLRSGGATMLAMQQDMQEELLYLQESTTWLFRDEFITALLARTNS
;
A
#
# COMPACT_ATOMS: atom_id res chain seq x y z
N MET A 1 -51.22 26.84 -36.91
CA MET A 1 -51.58 25.89 -35.83
C MET A 1 -51.01 24.53 -36.18
N SER A 2 -50.36 23.71 -35.36
CA SER A 2 -49.72 23.82 -34.05
C SER A 2 -48.68 22.69 -34.03
N LYS A 3 -47.39 23.03 -33.94
CA LYS A 3 -46.23 22.12 -34.00
C LYS A 3 -46.00 21.33 -32.70
N ARG A 4 -47.03 21.19 -31.85
CA ARG A 4 -46.91 20.66 -30.48
C ARG A 4 -47.27 19.18 -30.28
N SER A 5 -47.69 18.45 -31.31
CA SER A 5 -48.28 17.10 -31.12
C SER A 5 -47.34 15.89 -31.38
N LYS A 6 -46.11 16.08 -31.86
CA LYS A 6 -45.22 14.94 -32.24
C LYS A 6 -44.09 14.61 -31.25
N ILE A 7 -43.94 15.33 -30.15
CA ILE A 7 -42.79 15.16 -29.24
C ILE A 7 -43.08 14.18 -28.09
N GLU A 8 -44.34 13.84 -27.80
CA GLU A 8 -44.69 13.03 -26.62
C GLU A 8 -44.70 11.50 -26.83
N SER A 9 -44.54 11.00 -28.06
CA SER A 9 -44.65 9.55 -28.33
C SER A 9 -43.31 8.80 -28.44
N MET A 10 -42.17 9.49 -28.44
CA MET A 10 -40.84 8.83 -28.48
C MET A 10 -40.14 8.72 -27.12
N ALA A 11 -40.69 9.30 -26.06
CA ALA A 11 -40.07 9.31 -24.73
C ALA A 11 -40.42 8.09 -23.83
N ARG A 12 -41.29 7.18 -24.27
CA ARG A 12 -41.78 6.06 -23.43
C ARG A 12 -41.26 4.67 -23.79
N VAL A 13 -40.45 4.53 -24.85
CA VAL A 13 -39.88 3.23 -25.24
C VAL A 13 -38.37 3.12 -24.90
N SER A 14 -37.71 4.20 -24.49
CA SER A 14 -36.27 4.18 -24.15
C SER A 14 -35.95 3.96 -22.66
N ALA A 15 -36.94 3.70 -21.80
CA ALA A 15 -36.74 3.61 -20.35
C ALA A 15 -36.67 2.17 -19.78
N VAL A 16 -36.72 1.13 -20.62
CA VAL A 16 -36.76 -0.28 -20.15
C VAL A 16 -35.59 -1.14 -20.65
N LEU A 17 -34.68 -0.60 -21.47
CA LEU A 17 -33.56 -1.37 -22.06
C LEU A 17 -32.15 -0.98 -21.57
N LEU A 18 -32.04 -0.14 -20.54
CA LEU A 18 -30.76 0.23 -19.90
C LEU A 18 -30.56 -0.36 -18.48
N LEU A 19 -31.46 -1.23 -18.01
CA LEU A 19 -31.34 -1.89 -16.70
C LEU A 19 -30.86 -3.36 -16.76
N GLY A 20 -30.40 -3.85 -17.92
CA GLY A 20 -30.13 -5.28 -18.15
C GLY A 20 -28.67 -5.72 -18.32
N LEU A 21 -27.69 -4.80 -18.38
CA LEU A 21 -26.30 -5.13 -18.78
C LEU A 21 -25.21 -4.80 -17.74
N PHE A 22 -25.56 -4.73 -16.45
CA PHE A 22 -24.57 -4.62 -15.35
C PHE A 22 -24.55 -5.84 -14.40
N LEU A 23 -25.05 -7.00 -14.84
CA LEU A 23 -24.98 -8.25 -14.06
C LEU A 23 -23.78 -9.14 -14.39
N ALA A 24 -22.79 -8.64 -15.15
CA ALA A 24 -21.50 -9.32 -15.27
C ALA A 24 -20.57 -8.90 -14.12
N GLY A 25 -20.67 -9.62 -13.00
CA GLY A 25 -19.50 -9.88 -12.16
C GLY A 25 -19.14 -8.87 -11.07
N CYS A 26 -20.09 -8.35 -10.31
CA CYS A 26 -19.78 -7.98 -8.92
C CYS A 26 -19.79 -9.27 -8.10
N MET A 27 -18.73 -10.08 -8.22
CA MET A 27 -18.47 -11.15 -7.26
C MET A 27 -18.41 -10.45 -5.89
N PRO A 28 -19.21 -10.86 -4.88
CA PRO A 28 -19.05 -10.33 -3.54
C PRO A 28 -17.57 -10.47 -3.17
N PRO A 29 -16.98 -9.56 -2.37
CA PRO A 29 -15.59 -9.67 -1.95
C PRO A 29 -15.39 -11.03 -1.27
N GLY A 30 -15.03 -12.02 -2.08
CA GLY A 30 -14.89 -13.39 -1.64
C GLY A 30 -13.77 -13.38 -0.61
N ASN A 31 -13.96 -14.13 0.47
CA ASN A 31 -12.88 -14.31 1.40
C ASN A 31 -11.70 -14.89 0.61
N VAL A 32 -10.58 -14.18 0.56
CA VAL A 32 -9.36 -14.60 -0.17
C VAL A 32 -8.95 -15.98 0.27
N ARG A 33 -9.18 -16.32 1.54
CA ARG A 33 -9.00 -17.66 2.06
C ARG A 33 -9.88 -18.69 1.37
N GLN A 34 -11.15 -18.39 1.12
CA GLN A 34 -12.04 -19.30 0.39
C GLN A 34 -11.57 -19.51 -1.06
N MET A 35 -11.02 -18.47 -1.68
CA MET A 35 -10.53 -18.53 -3.06
C MET A 35 -9.17 -19.24 -3.17
N TYR A 36 -8.22 -18.97 -2.27
CA TYR A 36 -6.81 -19.37 -2.40
C TYR A 36 -6.33 -20.40 -1.39
N ALA A 37 -7.02 -20.58 -0.25
CA ALA A 37 -6.56 -21.45 0.82
C ALA A 37 -7.18 -22.87 0.80
N SER A 38 -8.02 -23.18 -0.20
CA SER A 38 -8.83 -24.41 -0.25
C SER A 38 -8.17 -25.57 -1.00
N ASP A 39 -7.14 -25.32 -1.81
CA ASP A 39 -6.48 -26.39 -2.55
C ASP A 39 -5.33 -27.01 -1.75
N THR A 40 -5.68 -27.93 -0.85
CA THR A 40 -4.72 -28.71 -0.06
C THR A 40 -4.00 -29.79 -0.87
N SER A 41 -4.43 -30.05 -2.10
CA SER A 41 -3.75 -31.00 -3.00
C SER A 41 -2.52 -30.40 -3.68
N ASP A 42 -2.38 -29.06 -3.65
CA ASP A 42 -1.24 -28.36 -4.22
C ASP A 42 -0.02 -28.46 -3.28
N PRO A 43 1.10 -29.08 -3.70
CA PRO A 43 2.30 -29.17 -2.88
C PRO A 43 2.92 -27.80 -2.56
N CYS A 44 2.56 -26.74 -3.30
CA CYS A 44 3.01 -25.38 -3.04
C CYS A 44 2.06 -24.58 -2.12
N ASN A 45 1.02 -25.22 -1.56
CA ASN A 45 -0.01 -24.54 -0.76
C ASN A 45 0.55 -23.84 0.49
N ASP A 46 1.55 -24.42 1.17
CA ASP A 46 2.12 -23.84 2.39
C ASP A 46 2.65 -22.41 2.17
N HIS A 47 3.28 -22.17 1.03
CA HIS A 47 3.75 -20.84 0.65
C HIS A 47 2.58 -19.88 0.35
N ARG A 48 1.54 -20.38 -0.32
CA ARG A 48 0.34 -19.60 -0.62
C ARG A 48 -0.40 -19.18 0.65
N GLN A 49 -0.47 -20.03 1.67
CA GLN A 49 -1.12 -19.71 2.95
C GLN A 49 -0.47 -18.48 3.60
N VAL A 50 0.85 -18.37 3.57
CA VAL A 50 1.56 -17.18 4.10
C VAL A 50 1.12 -15.90 3.38
N LEU A 51 0.90 -15.94 2.06
CA LEU A 51 0.43 -14.79 1.29
C LEU A 51 -1.02 -14.43 1.65
N VAL A 52 -1.88 -15.44 1.79
CA VAL A 52 -3.28 -15.26 2.20
C VAL A 52 -3.35 -14.65 3.60
N GLU A 53 -2.60 -15.18 4.57
CA GLU A 53 -2.53 -14.68 5.93
C GLU A 53 -2.02 -13.25 6.00
N THR A 54 -0.97 -12.93 5.24
CA THR A 54 -0.41 -11.57 5.15
C THR A 54 -1.47 -10.60 4.61
N LYS A 55 -2.19 -10.99 3.54
CA LYS A 55 -3.29 -10.18 3.00
C LYS A 55 -4.43 -10.03 4.01
N GLU A 56 -4.81 -11.09 4.70
CA GLU A 56 -5.83 -11.04 5.74
C GLU A 56 -5.42 -10.11 6.89
N SER A 57 -4.14 -10.11 7.29
CA SER A 57 -3.61 -9.21 8.32
C SER A 57 -3.82 -7.74 7.93
N PHE A 58 -3.51 -7.38 6.68
CA PHE A 58 -3.76 -6.03 6.17
C PHE A 58 -5.26 -5.73 6.11
N THR A 59 -6.07 -6.69 5.69
CA THR A 59 -7.53 -6.54 5.57
C THR A 59 -8.20 -6.38 6.93
N LYS A 60 -7.86 -7.21 7.93
CA LYS A 60 -8.41 -7.14 9.29
C LYS A 60 -8.04 -5.82 9.97
N THR A 61 -6.83 -5.32 9.74
CA THR A 61 -6.40 -4.06 10.35
C THR A 61 -7.02 -2.85 9.65
N ILE A 62 -7.25 -2.94 8.33
CA ILE A 62 -8.10 -2.00 7.60
C ILE A 62 -9.53 -2.06 8.17
N LEU A 63 -10.20 -3.21 8.24
CA LEU A 63 -11.59 -3.34 8.75
C LEU A 63 -11.76 -2.87 10.20
N LYS A 64 -10.79 -3.14 11.07
CA LYS A 64 -10.77 -2.60 12.45
C LYS A 64 -10.66 -1.07 12.49
N GLY A 65 -10.26 -0.41 11.39
CA GLY A 65 -10.32 1.04 11.19
C GLY A 65 -11.36 1.53 10.17
N ALA A 66 -11.90 0.65 9.31
CA ALA A 66 -12.70 0.95 8.12
C ALA A 66 -14.18 0.54 8.25
N ALA A 67 -14.63 0.16 9.44
CA ALA A 67 -16.03 0.38 9.81
C ALA A 67 -16.43 1.89 9.73
N ALA A 68 -15.45 2.78 9.52
CA ALA A 68 -15.67 4.16 9.11
C ALA A 68 -14.86 4.50 7.83
N GLY A 69 -15.53 4.46 6.68
CA GLY A 69 -15.15 5.22 5.48
C GLY A 69 -14.26 4.51 4.47
N ALA A 70 -14.86 4.14 3.34
CA ALA A 70 -14.21 3.65 2.13
C ALA A 70 -13.09 4.58 1.64
N VAL A 71 -12.07 3.99 1.04
CA VAL A 71 -11.18 4.55 0.00
C VAL A 71 -10.89 6.05 0.14
N ALA A 72 -9.66 6.37 0.56
CA ALA A 72 -9.07 7.67 0.26
C ALA A 72 -9.22 7.98 -1.24
N GLY A 73 -10.22 8.77 -1.59
CA GLY A 73 -10.59 9.03 -2.97
C GLY A 73 -11.66 10.12 -3.04
N ALA A 74 -11.17 11.37 -3.12
CA ALA A 74 -11.90 12.58 -3.51
C ALA A 74 -13.13 12.98 -2.68
N LEU A 75 -12.96 13.95 -1.78
CA LEU A 75 -13.63 15.26 -1.85
C LEU A 75 -13.42 16.03 -0.54
N ILE A 76 -12.74 17.18 -0.65
CA ILE A 76 -13.18 18.36 0.10
C ILE A 76 -14.59 18.66 -0.42
N GLY A 77 -15.56 18.63 0.48
CA GLY A 77 -16.92 19.13 0.23
C GLY A 77 -17.45 19.69 1.54
N PHE A 78 -17.03 20.91 1.85
CA PHE A 78 -17.65 21.76 2.85
C PHE A 78 -19.17 21.79 2.58
N LEU A 79 -19.99 21.54 3.60
CA LEU A 79 -21.46 21.69 3.64
C LEU A 79 -22.31 20.62 2.90
N SER A 80 -23.01 19.80 3.67
CA SER A 80 -24.42 19.47 3.41
C SER A 80 -25.07 18.90 4.69
N GLU A 81 -25.70 19.82 5.43
CA GLU A 81 -26.98 19.72 6.15
C GLU A 81 -27.27 18.52 7.07
N GLY A 82 -27.49 18.82 8.35
CA GLY A 82 -28.63 18.22 9.06
C GLY A 82 -28.44 17.84 10.53
N ASP A 83 -27.23 17.63 11.02
CA ASP A 83 -27.00 17.31 12.43
C ASP A 83 -25.60 17.77 12.92
N LEU A 84 -25.57 18.98 13.49
CA LEU A 84 -24.37 19.76 13.82
C LEU A 84 -23.73 19.41 15.18
N GLN A 85 -24.21 18.38 15.89
CA GLN A 85 -23.56 17.96 17.14
C GLN A 85 -22.37 17.00 16.93
N GLY A 86 -22.17 16.48 15.71
CA GLY A 86 -21.10 15.52 15.38
C GLY A 86 -20.20 15.89 14.19
N ALA A 87 -20.39 17.06 13.57
CA ALA A 87 -19.53 17.55 12.50
C ALA A 87 -18.17 17.96 13.07
N VAL A 88 -17.10 17.29 12.65
CA VAL A 88 -15.73 17.85 12.68
C VAL A 88 -15.38 18.47 14.04
N THR A 89 -15.14 17.61 15.04
CA THR A 89 -14.41 17.98 16.26
C THR A 89 -13.18 18.81 15.84
N GLY A 90 -13.26 20.12 16.05
CA GLY A 90 -12.63 21.13 15.20
C GLY A 90 -11.13 20.92 14.92
N ALA A 91 -10.77 21.03 13.64
CA ALA A 91 -9.47 21.56 13.22
C ALA A 91 -8.22 21.02 13.95
N VAL A 92 -8.10 19.70 14.21
CA VAL A 92 -6.85 18.94 14.57
C VAL A 92 -5.95 19.55 15.70
N ILE A 93 -6.37 20.65 16.34
CA ILE A 93 -5.56 21.55 17.14
C ILE A 93 -4.43 22.21 16.32
N GLY A 94 -4.84 23.11 15.43
CA GLY A 94 -4.07 24.32 15.08
C GLY A 94 -3.09 24.20 13.91
N GLY A 95 -3.61 24.14 12.67
CA GLY A 95 -2.88 24.67 11.51
C GLY A 95 -3.07 23.99 10.15
N ALA A 96 -3.59 22.76 10.07
CA ALA A 96 -3.86 22.13 8.78
C ALA A 96 -5.13 21.26 8.82
N ALA A 97 -6.03 21.51 7.89
CA ALA A 97 -7.17 20.65 7.61
C ALA A 97 -6.66 19.34 6.97
N GLY A 98 -6.28 18.37 7.80
CA GLY A 98 -5.88 17.04 7.37
C GLY A 98 -7.08 16.08 7.29
N ALA A 99 -7.11 15.22 6.27
CA ALA A 99 -8.04 14.10 6.23
C ALA A 99 -7.72 13.13 7.39
N VAL A 100 -8.65 12.98 8.34
CA VAL A 100 -8.51 11.99 9.40
C VAL A 100 -9.09 10.66 8.91
N GLY A 101 -8.22 9.73 8.53
CA GLY A 101 -8.62 8.36 8.24
C GLY A 101 -9.06 7.61 9.51
N GLY A 102 -9.98 6.65 9.37
CA GLY A 102 -10.52 5.87 10.49
C GLY A 102 -9.44 5.16 11.32
N TYR A 103 -8.37 4.68 10.69
CA TYR A 103 -7.21 4.11 11.39
C TYR A 103 -6.53 5.11 12.34
N PHE A 104 -6.24 6.33 11.88
CA PHE A 104 -5.62 7.36 12.73
C PHE A 104 -6.52 7.69 13.92
N LYS A 105 -7.83 7.90 13.67
CA LYS A 105 -8.81 8.16 14.73
C LYS A 105 -8.83 7.04 15.77
N ALA A 106 -8.90 5.79 15.35
CA ALA A 106 -8.90 4.64 16.25
C ALA A 106 -7.63 4.58 17.12
N ARG A 107 -6.46 4.95 16.56
CA ARG A 107 -5.21 5.04 17.31
C ARG A 107 -5.18 6.25 18.25
N TYR A 108 -5.64 7.41 17.78
CA TYR A 108 -5.74 8.64 18.57
C TYR A 108 -6.65 8.47 19.79
N ASP A 109 -7.81 7.84 19.61
CA ASP A 109 -8.79 7.61 20.67
C ASP A 109 -8.25 6.67 21.77
N LYS A 110 -7.34 5.76 21.42
CA LYS A 110 -6.68 4.85 22.37
C LYS A 110 -5.49 5.48 23.08
N ALA A 111 -4.70 6.28 22.36
CA ALA A 111 -3.51 6.89 22.92
C ALA A 111 -3.84 7.97 23.98
N LYS A 112 -2.95 8.12 24.96
CA LYS A 112 -2.99 9.18 25.97
C LYS A 112 -2.05 10.33 25.64
N THR A 113 -0.94 10.02 24.96
CA THR A 113 0.09 11.00 24.58
C THR A 113 0.39 10.90 23.09
N ARG A 114 0.94 11.98 22.52
CA ARG A 114 1.42 11.99 21.13
C ARG A 114 2.50 10.93 20.90
N GLN A 115 3.38 10.72 21.88
CA GLN A 115 4.45 9.73 21.78
C GLN A 115 3.88 8.32 21.67
N GLU A 116 2.89 7.98 22.51
CA GLU A 116 2.19 6.69 22.45
C GLU A 116 1.49 6.48 21.10
N LEU A 117 0.85 7.53 20.57
CA LEU A 117 0.20 7.51 19.26
C LEU A 117 1.19 7.20 18.13
N ILE A 118 2.27 7.99 18.04
CA ILE A 118 3.30 7.81 17.00
C ILE A 118 4.00 6.46 17.15
N ALA A 119 4.36 6.05 18.36
CA ALA A 119 4.97 4.75 18.61
C ALA A 119 4.05 3.60 18.21
N GLY A 120 2.75 3.71 18.50
CA GLY A 120 1.75 2.73 18.08
C GLY A 120 1.62 2.60 16.56
N ILE A 121 1.62 3.73 15.84
CA ILE A 121 1.57 3.73 14.37
C ILE A 121 2.86 3.13 13.78
N ARG A 122 4.03 3.51 14.31
CA ARG A 122 5.32 2.95 13.87
C ARG A 122 5.42 1.45 14.16
N GLY A 123 4.89 1.00 15.30
CA GLY A 123 4.84 -0.42 15.65
C GLY A 123 3.97 -1.23 14.70
N ASP A 124 2.80 -0.71 14.32
CA ASP A 124 1.96 -1.34 13.29
C ASP A 124 2.67 -1.40 11.93
N PHE A 125 3.31 -0.30 11.55
CA PHE A 125 4.06 -0.22 10.30
C PHE A 125 5.23 -1.23 10.27
N ALA A 126 5.99 -1.33 11.36
CA ALA A 126 7.05 -2.31 11.50
C ALA A 126 6.53 -3.76 11.46
N THR A 127 5.38 -4.02 12.07
CA THR A 127 4.74 -5.34 12.04
C THR A 127 4.33 -5.72 10.62
N ASP A 128 3.72 -4.79 9.87
CA ASP A 128 3.34 -5.02 8.48
C ASP A 128 4.57 -5.24 7.59
N ASN A 129 5.68 -4.57 7.86
CA ASN A 129 6.94 -4.82 7.14
C ASN A 129 7.45 -6.25 7.36
N GLN A 130 7.34 -6.78 8.59
CA GLN A 130 7.69 -8.18 8.86
C GLN A 130 6.78 -9.16 8.11
N HIS A 131 5.48 -8.86 8.01
CA HIS A 131 4.56 -9.64 7.20
C HIS A 131 4.93 -9.61 5.72
N LEU A 132 5.30 -8.44 5.16
CA LEU A 132 5.77 -8.33 3.77
C LEU A 132 7.07 -9.10 3.51
N ASP A 133 8.03 -9.02 4.43
CA ASP A 133 9.29 -9.76 4.30
C ASP A 133 9.03 -11.28 4.30
N LYS A 134 8.11 -11.77 5.14
CA LYS A 134 7.66 -13.17 5.12
C LYS A 134 6.93 -13.53 3.83
N ALA A 135 6.06 -12.66 3.34
CA ALA A 135 5.38 -12.87 2.06
C ALA A 135 6.37 -12.94 0.89
N ALA A 136 7.38 -12.06 0.87
CA ALA A 136 8.43 -12.11 -0.16
C ALA A 136 9.26 -13.41 -0.09
N GLN A 137 9.52 -13.92 1.11
CA GLN A 137 10.15 -15.25 1.29
C GLN A 137 9.25 -16.37 0.76
N ALA A 138 7.96 -16.32 1.08
CA ALA A 138 6.98 -17.30 0.61
C ALA A 138 6.86 -17.28 -0.92
N VAL A 139 6.87 -16.11 -1.57
CA VAL A 139 6.89 -16.03 -3.04
C VAL A 139 8.11 -16.73 -3.62
N ARG A 140 9.31 -16.55 -3.05
CA ARG A 140 10.52 -17.26 -3.52
C ARG A 140 10.39 -18.78 -3.35
N GLY A 141 9.88 -19.23 -2.21
CA GLY A 141 9.61 -20.65 -1.96
C GLY A 141 8.60 -21.22 -2.96
N MET A 142 7.53 -20.46 -3.23
CA MET A 142 6.51 -20.82 -4.22
C MET A 142 7.10 -20.91 -5.63
N THR A 143 7.94 -19.95 -6.04
CA THR A 143 8.66 -20.00 -7.32
C THR A 143 9.52 -21.26 -7.42
N GLN A 144 10.29 -21.60 -6.38
CA GLN A 144 11.10 -22.82 -6.39
C GLN A 144 10.23 -24.09 -6.46
N CYS A 145 9.14 -24.14 -5.71
CA CYS A 145 8.21 -25.25 -5.72
C CYS A 145 7.63 -25.48 -7.13
N ARG A 146 7.19 -24.40 -7.80
CA ARG A 146 6.68 -24.45 -9.18
C ARG A 146 7.73 -24.89 -10.18
N ARG A 147 8.97 -24.40 -10.05
CA ARG A 147 10.11 -24.86 -10.87
C ARG A 147 10.30 -26.36 -10.77
N ASN A 148 10.35 -26.90 -9.53
CA ASN A 148 10.53 -28.32 -9.30
C ASN A 148 9.39 -29.17 -9.92
N GLN A 149 8.16 -28.66 -9.94
CA GLN A 149 7.04 -29.34 -10.59
C GLN A 149 7.25 -29.44 -12.11
N TYR A 150 7.70 -28.38 -12.79
CA TYR A 150 8.03 -28.46 -14.21
C TYR A 150 9.21 -29.40 -14.49
N GLU A 151 10.26 -29.32 -13.69
CA GLU A 151 11.44 -30.20 -13.81
C GLU A 151 11.03 -31.68 -13.67
N THR A 152 10.09 -31.99 -12.76
CA THR A 152 9.54 -33.33 -12.59
C THR A 152 8.78 -33.80 -13.84
N ILE A 153 7.94 -32.93 -14.42
CA ILE A 153 7.22 -33.26 -15.67
C ILE A 153 8.20 -33.58 -16.79
N LEU A 154 9.25 -32.77 -16.93
CA LEU A 154 10.28 -32.98 -17.95
C LEU A 154 11.04 -34.29 -17.72
N ALA A 155 11.40 -34.61 -16.48
CA ALA A 155 12.08 -35.84 -16.13
C ALA A 155 11.20 -37.07 -16.41
N ASP A 156 9.93 -37.05 -15.98
CA ASP A 156 8.96 -38.13 -16.23
C ASP A 156 8.78 -38.37 -17.73
N PHE A 157 8.68 -37.30 -18.52
CA PHE A 157 8.53 -37.41 -19.97
C PHE A 157 9.78 -38.00 -20.62
N LYS A 158 10.99 -37.50 -20.26
CA LYS A 158 12.26 -38.01 -20.77
C LYS A 158 12.50 -39.48 -20.41
N ALA A 159 12.04 -39.92 -19.24
CA ALA A 159 12.11 -41.30 -18.79
C ALA A 159 11.07 -42.22 -19.44
N GLY A 160 10.10 -41.67 -20.20
CA GLY A 160 9.00 -42.44 -20.79
C GLY A 160 7.92 -42.86 -19.78
N ASN A 161 7.93 -42.29 -18.57
CA ASN A 161 6.92 -42.58 -17.53
C ASN A 161 5.56 -41.94 -17.85
N VAL A 162 5.53 -40.88 -18.67
CA VAL A 162 4.32 -40.20 -19.12
C VAL A 162 4.40 -39.89 -20.61
N ASP A 163 3.25 -39.89 -21.29
CA ASP A 163 3.16 -39.46 -22.67
C ASP A 163 3.14 -37.92 -22.81
N ARG A 164 3.32 -37.44 -24.05
CA ARG A 164 3.34 -36.01 -24.40
C ARG A 164 2.06 -35.30 -23.97
N LYS A 165 0.89 -35.93 -24.20
CA LYS A 165 -0.42 -35.34 -23.88
C LYS A 165 -0.56 -35.11 -22.38
N THR A 166 -0.13 -36.07 -21.57
CA THR A 166 -0.16 -36.03 -20.12
C THR A 166 0.82 -35.00 -19.58
N ALA A 167 2.04 -34.93 -20.14
CA ALA A 167 3.02 -33.91 -19.77
C ALA A 167 2.49 -32.48 -20.02
N LEU A 168 1.89 -32.23 -21.20
CA LEU A 168 1.29 -30.93 -21.53
C LEU A 168 0.10 -30.59 -20.61
N ALA A 169 -0.78 -31.56 -20.32
CA ALA A 169 -1.89 -31.32 -19.40
C ALA A 169 -1.41 -30.97 -17.97
N ARG A 170 -0.36 -31.64 -17.48
CA ARG A 170 0.26 -31.29 -16.17
C ARG A 170 0.91 -29.91 -16.20
N LYS A 171 1.56 -29.54 -17.31
CA LYS A 171 2.14 -28.21 -17.50
C LYS A 171 1.07 -27.13 -17.45
N ASP A 172 -0.03 -27.31 -18.17
CA ASP A 172 -1.13 -26.33 -18.24
C ASP A 172 -1.79 -26.14 -16.86
N ASP A 173 -1.89 -27.19 -16.03
CA ASP A 173 -2.32 -27.07 -14.63
C ASP A 173 -1.36 -26.20 -13.79
N ILE A 174 -0.04 -26.39 -13.94
CA ILE A 174 0.96 -25.55 -13.26
C ILE A 174 0.88 -24.10 -13.74
N ASP A 175 0.76 -23.86 -15.04
CA ASP A 175 0.61 -22.51 -15.61
C ASP A 175 -0.61 -21.79 -15.04
N PHE A 176 -1.75 -22.49 -14.97
CA PHE A 176 -2.96 -21.96 -14.36
C PHE A 176 -2.75 -21.59 -12.89
N ARG A 177 -2.06 -22.45 -12.12
CA ARG A 177 -1.73 -22.18 -10.71
C ARG A 177 -0.79 -20.98 -10.55
N ILE A 178 0.21 -20.84 -11.42
CA ILE A 178 1.12 -19.69 -11.43
C ILE A 178 0.37 -18.39 -11.70
N GLU A 179 -0.58 -18.38 -12.64
CA GLU A 179 -1.35 -17.17 -12.91
C GLU A 179 -2.17 -16.74 -11.68
N ARG A 180 -2.81 -17.70 -11.01
CA ARG A 180 -3.51 -17.44 -9.73
C ARG A 180 -2.56 -16.96 -8.64
N ASP A 181 -1.37 -17.53 -8.54
CA ASP A 181 -0.35 -17.12 -7.58
C ASP A 181 0.10 -15.67 -7.83
N ARG A 182 0.23 -15.28 -9.11
CA ARG A 182 0.56 -13.91 -9.52
C ARG A 182 -0.56 -12.91 -9.24
N GLU A 183 -1.82 -13.28 -9.46
CA GLU A 183 -2.97 -12.47 -9.07
C GLU A 183 -2.97 -12.19 -7.56
N LEU A 184 -2.70 -13.20 -6.73
CA LEU A 184 -2.60 -13.04 -5.28
C LEU A 184 -1.44 -12.10 -4.88
N ILE A 185 -0.28 -12.23 -5.53
CA ILE A 185 0.87 -11.34 -5.30
C ILE A 185 0.53 -9.89 -5.67
N ALA A 186 -0.08 -9.67 -6.84
CA ALA A 186 -0.48 -8.33 -7.30
C ALA A 186 -1.47 -7.67 -6.32
N LEU A 187 -2.43 -8.46 -5.85
CA LEU A 187 -3.43 -8.05 -4.89
C LEU A 187 -2.82 -7.73 -3.51
N LEU A 188 -1.79 -8.47 -3.09
CA LEU A 188 -1.04 -8.17 -1.88
C LEU A 188 -0.24 -6.86 -2.02
N LEU A 189 0.40 -6.63 -3.17
CA LEU A 189 1.15 -5.40 -3.49
C LEU A 189 0.24 -4.16 -3.50
N ASP A 190 -0.97 -4.26 -4.06
CA ASP A 190 -1.97 -3.19 -4.01
C ASP A 190 -2.37 -2.85 -2.56
N LYS A 191 -2.67 -3.87 -1.75
CA LYS A 191 -3.07 -3.66 -0.35
C LYS A 191 -1.93 -3.12 0.51
N SER A 192 -0.71 -3.61 0.30
CA SER A 192 0.51 -3.08 0.91
C SER A 192 0.68 -1.58 0.61
N GLU A 193 0.39 -1.14 -0.62
CA GLU A 193 0.51 0.29 -0.98
C GLU A 193 -0.44 1.15 -0.17
N LYS A 194 -1.71 0.76 -0.19
CA LYS A 194 -2.78 1.49 0.51
C LYS A 194 -2.47 1.57 2.00
N ARG A 195 -1.93 0.49 2.57
CA ARG A 195 -1.55 0.43 3.98
C ARG A 195 -0.40 1.37 4.31
N ALA A 196 0.64 1.42 3.48
CA ALA A 196 1.75 2.35 3.66
C ALA A 196 1.27 3.81 3.59
N GLN A 197 0.35 4.11 2.67
CA GLN A 197 -0.26 5.44 2.54
C GLN A 197 -1.07 5.81 3.78
N GLU A 198 -1.88 4.89 4.32
CA GLU A 198 -2.60 5.08 5.58
C GLU A 198 -1.65 5.41 6.74
N TYR A 199 -0.53 4.69 6.87
CA TYR A 199 0.47 4.97 7.90
C TYR A 199 1.16 6.32 7.70
N ASN A 200 1.50 6.68 6.46
CA ASN A 200 2.10 7.97 6.17
C ASN A 200 1.15 9.13 6.52
N VAL A 201 -0.13 9.03 6.16
CA VAL A 201 -1.14 10.04 6.54
C VAL A 201 -1.29 10.09 8.05
N ALA A 202 -1.39 8.93 8.72
CA ALA A 202 -1.54 8.85 10.17
C ALA A 202 -0.33 9.44 10.92
N LEU A 203 0.89 9.15 10.47
CA LEU A 203 2.10 9.75 11.02
C LEU A 203 2.16 11.25 10.77
N GLY A 204 1.74 11.71 9.59
CA GLY A 204 1.68 13.14 9.27
C GLY A 204 0.79 13.88 10.25
N ASN A 205 -0.45 13.43 10.39
CA ASN A 205 -1.42 13.96 11.34
C ASN A 205 -0.87 13.89 12.78
N GLY A 206 -0.22 12.79 13.16
CA GLY A 206 0.36 12.64 14.49
C GLY A 206 1.53 13.59 14.74
N PHE A 207 2.35 13.88 13.73
CA PHE A 207 3.48 14.77 13.87
C PHE A 207 3.09 16.25 13.97
N GLU A 208 1.95 16.62 13.37
CA GLU A 208 1.35 17.95 13.50
C GLU A 208 0.81 18.24 14.90
N LEU A 209 0.44 17.21 15.67
CA LEU A 209 -0.02 17.40 17.05
C LEU A 209 1.12 17.95 17.93
N PRO A 210 0.79 18.80 18.92
CA PRO A 210 1.77 19.23 19.91
C PRO A 210 2.26 18.04 20.76
N PRO A 211 3.51 18.07 21.23
CA PRO A 211 4.02 17.10 22.19
C PRO A 211 3.22 17.02 23.49
N GLY A 212 3.33 15.89 24.18
CA GLY A 212 2.68 15.67 25.48
C GLY A 212 1.34 14.95 25.38
N ARG A 213 0.43 15.30 26.31
CA ARG A 213 -0.89 14.66 26.46
C ARG A 213 -1.81 15.05 25.30
N LEU A 214 -2.53 14.08 24.75
CA LEU A 214 -3.52 14.33 23.69
C LEU A 214 -4.76 14.99 24.29
N ILE A 215 -5.15 16.12 23.71
CA ILE A 215 -6.35 16.86 24.12
C ILE A 215 -7.52 16.32 23.30
N LYS A 216 -8.31 15.42 23.88
CA LYS A 216 -9.47 14.79 23.20
C LYS A 216 -10.69 15.71 23.14
N LYS A 217 -10.76 16.71 24.02
CA LYS A 217 -11.80 17.74 24.09
C LYS A 217 -11.13 19.08 24.36
N PRO A 218 -10.83 19.88 23.32
CA PRO A 218 -10.24 21.19 23.54
C PRO A 218 -11.25 22.09 24.27
N THR A 219 -10.85 22.67 25.40
CA THR A 219 -11.54 23.81 26.00
C THR A 219 -11.10 25.07 25.26
N ALA A 220 -11.97 26.07 25.15
CA ALA A 220 -11.71 27.31 24.38
C ALA A 220 -10.47 28.11 24.81
N SER A 221 -9.84 27.75 25.94
CA SER A 221 -8.69 28.43 26.54
C SER A 221 -7.39 27.62 26.58
N ALA A 222 -7.35 26.40 26.05
CA ALA A 222 -6.14 25.57 26.08
C ALA A 222 -5.11 26.07 25.04
N GLN A 223 -4.27 27.03 25.43
CA GLN A 223 -3.15 27.49 24.60
C GLN A 223 -2.03 26.44 24.64
N SER A 224 -1.55 26.03 23.46
CA SER A 224 -0.47 25.05 23.35
C SER A 224 0.80 25.53 24.05
N GLU A 225 1.42 24.67 24.86
CA GLU A 225 2.75 24.86 25.46
C GLU A 225 3.87 24.86 24.41
N TYR A 226 3.54 24.64 23.14
CA TYR A 226 4.46 24.57 22.04
C TYR A 226 4.04 25.48 20.89
N LYS A 227 5.04 26.16 20.31
CA LYS A 227 4.94 26.92 19.06
C LYS A 227 5.43 26.09 17.89
N ARG A 228 4.80 26.26 16.73
CA ARG A 228 5.16 25.59 15.46
C ARG A 228 6.25 26.36 14.72
N TYR A 229 7.31 25.67 14.33
CA TYR A 229 8.45 26.20 13.60
C TYR A 229 8.78 25.29 12.41
N ILE A 230 9.38 25.87 11.37
CA ILE A 230 9.86 25.18 10.19
C ILE A 230 11.38 25.24 10.12
N ALA A 231 12.03 24.11 9.87
CA ALA A 231 13.45 24.05 9.60
C ALA A 231 13.80 24.71 8.26
N LEU A 232 14.60 25.77 8.29
CA LEU A 232 14.97 26.53 7.10
C LEU A 232 16.01 25.81 6.23
N LYS A 233 16.80 24.93 6.84
CA LYS A 233 17.79 24.08 6.18
C LYS A 233 17.97 22.76 6.92
N SER A 234 18.56 21.78 6.24
CA SER A 234 18.93 20.52 6.89
C SER A 234 20.04 20.75 7.90
N VAL A 235 19.84 20.37 9.15
CA VAL A 235 20.78 20.69 10.23
C VAL A 235 20.78 19.66 11.35
N ASN A 236 21.95 19.43 11.93
CA ASN A 236 22.12 18.57 13.08
C ASN A 236 21.53 19.23 14.34
N VAL A 237 20.87 18.43 15.17
CA VAL A 237 20.35 18.85 16.47
C VAL A 237 21.19 18.25 17.60
N ARG A 238 21.23 18.95 18.72
CA ARG A 238 22.17 18.67 19.82
C ARG A 238 21.44 18.30 21.10
N PRO A 239 22.09 17.59 22.04
CA PRO A 239 21.46 17.19 23.30
C PRO A 239 21.32 18.36 24.28
N GLY A 240 22.09 19.44 24.12
CA GLY A 240 22.01 20.64 24.96
C GLY A 240 22.20 21.95 24.19
N PRO A 241 21.97 23.10 24.84
CA PRO A 241 22.14 24.41 24.23
C PRO A 241 23.62 24.75 24.06
N GLY A 242 24.12 24.76 22.83
CA GLY A 242 25.51 25.14 22.53
C GLY A 242 26.19 24.26 21.49
N LYS A 243 27.30 24.75 20.92
CA LYS A 243 28.11 23.96 19.97
C LYS A 243 28.93 22.86 20.66
N SER A 244 29.24 23.03 21.94
CA SER A 244 30.04 22.13 22.78
C SER A 244 29.19 21.16 23.60
N SER A 245 27.86 21.17 23.47
CA SER A 245 26.95 20.38 24.31
C SER A 245 26.97 18.87 24.04
N GLY A 246 27.86 18.39 23.18
CA GLY A 246 28.00 16.98 22.82
C GLY A 246 27.84 16.72 21.31
N ALA A 247 27.96 15.44 20.94
CA ALA A 247 27.75 14.99 19.57
C ALA A 247 26.30 15.22 19.12
N PRO A 248 26.05 15.46 17.83
CA PRO A 248 24.70 15.50 17.28
C PRO A 248 23.88 14.26 17.66
N VAL A 249 22.65 14.48 18.14
CA VAL A 249 21.70 13.40 18.51
C VAL A 249 20.65 13.14 17.43
N GLY A 250 20.69 13.91 16.35
CA GLY A 250 19.79 13.76 15.21
C GLY A 250 19.98 14.86 14.18
N ARG A 251 19.06 14.91 13.22
CA ARG A 251 19.05 15.90 12.15
C ARG A 251 17.63 16.30 11.80
N LEU A 252 17.40 17.60 11.62
CA LEU A 252 16.22 18.14 10.95
C LEU A 252 16.48 18.22 9.45
N THR A 253 15.44 17.98 8.67
CA THR A 253 15.46 18.21 7.22
C THR A 253 14.87 19.57 6.89
N LYS A 254 15.37 20.21 5.83
CA LYS A 254 14.76 21.46 5.33
C LYS A 254 13.26 21.26 5.08
N GLY A 255 12.45 22.20 5.57
CA GLY A 255 10.99 22.18 5.48
C GLY A 255 10.29 21.40 6.59
N GLU A 256 11.02 20.76 7.50
CA GLU A 256 10.45 19.93 8.56
C GLU A 256 9.76 20.78 9.64
N LEU A 257 8.56 20.34 10.05
CA LEU A 257 7.83 20.91 11.18
C LEU A 257 8.47 20.48 12.50
N VAL A 258 8.72 21.44 13.38
CA VAL A 258 9.21 21.20 14.73
C VAL A 258 8.40 22.00 15.75
N HIS A 259 8.27 21.42 16.94
CA HIS A 259 7.60 22.05 18.07
C HIS A 259 8.64 22.59 19.04
N VAL A 260 8.58 23.90 19.30
CA VAL A 260 9.46 24.61 20.25
C VAL A 260 8.65 24.94 21.50
N ALA A 261 9.18 24.63 22.68
CA ALA A 261 8.52 24.99 23.95
C ALA A 261 8.38 26.51 24.09
N VAL A 262 7.23 26.98 24.61
CA VAL A 262 7.01 28.40 24.91
C VAL A 262 8.01 28.92 25.94
N GLY A 263 8.31 30.22 25.94
CA GLY A 263 9.25 30.84 26.88
C GLY A 263 10.71 30.89 26.42
N HIS A 264 11.04 30.25 25.30
CA HIS A 264 12.41 30.20 24.74
C HIS A 264 12.62 31.14 23.54
N ASP A 265 11.89 32.25 23.47
CA ASP A 265 11.90 33.12 22.30
C ASP A 265 13.24 33.85 22.12
N ALA A 266 13.84 34.33 23.22
CA ALA A 266 15.13 35.04 23.24
C ALA A 266 16.36 34.12 23.17
N ASP A 267 16.18 32.80 23.34
CA ASP A 267 17.29 31.86 23.41
C ASP A 267 17.94 31.67 22.03
N ALA A 268 19.28 31.73 22.01
CA ALA A 268 20.06 31.41 20.82
C ALA A 268 19.91 29.93 20.40
N TRP A 269 19.61 29.05 21.36
CA TRP A 269 19.35 27.63 21.15
C TRP A 269 17.97 27.27 21.68
N LYS A 270 17.08 26.86 20.77
CA LYS A 270 15.70 26.55 21.12
C LYS A 270 15.54 25.05 21.40
N PRO A 271 14.88 24.66 22.51
CA PRO A 271 14.51 23.28 22.74
C PRO A 271 13.39 22.90 21.78
N ILE A 272 13.61 21.84 21.01
CA ILE A 272 12.63 21.24 20.12
C ILE A 272 12.27 19.85 20.61
N THR A 273 11.03 19.45 20.40
CA THR A 273 10.64 18.05 20.61
C THR A 273 10.73 17.28 19.29
N ARG A 274 11.47 16.17 19.32
CA ARG A 274 11.67 15.28 18.18
C ARG A 274 10.50 14.32 17.98
N SER A 275 10.51 13.61 16.85
CA SER A 275 9.50 12.60 16.50
C SER A 275 9.42 11.43 17.50
N ASP A 276 10.50 11.14 18.22
CA ASP A 276 10.57 10.12 19.27
C ASP A 276 10.18 10.63 20.66
N GLY A 277 9.84 11.91 20.79
CA GLY A 277 9.49 12.56 22.06
C GLY A 277 10.70 13.11 22.83
N THR A 278 11.93 12.88 22.36
CA THR A 278 13.12 13.43 23.01
C THR A 278 13.27 14.93 22.77
N ILE A 279 13.83 15.63 23.75
CA ILE A 279 14.19 17.05 23.61
C ILE A 279 15.57 17.12 22.97
N ALA A 280 15.70 17.97 21.95
CA ALA A 280 16.98 18.35 21.37
C ALA A 280 17.02 19.87 21.20
N TYR A 281 18.17 20.41 20.84
CA TYR A 281 18.39 21.83 20.67
C TYR A 281 18.83 22.16 19.25
N VAL A 282 18.26 23.24 18.72
CA VAL A 282 18.60 23.79 17.42
C VAL A 282 18.87 25.29 17.55
N TYR A 283 19.86 25.78 16.82
CA TYR A 283 20.18 27.21 16.81
C TYR A 283 19.05 28.02 16.15
N THR A 284 18.67 29.14 16.76
CA THR A 284 17.47 29.92 16.41
C THR A 284 17.43 30.31 14.93
N SER A 285 18.56 30.70 14.34
CA SER A 285 18.62 31.12 12.92
C SER A 285 18.44 30.00 11.89
N LEU A 286 18.22 28.76 12.35
CA LEU A 286 18.05 27.57 11.51
C LEU A 286 16.58 27.15 11.38
N ILE A 287 15.72 27.73 12.21
CA ILE A 287 14.28 27.48 12.25
C ILE A 287 13.56 28.84 12.20
N ALA A 288 12.33 28.87 11.73
CA ALA A 288 11.51 30.08 11.79
C ALA A 288 10.08 29.73 12.20
N PRO A 289 9.33 30.63 12.87
CA PRO A 289 7.92 30.42 13.12
C PRO A 289 7.20 30.04 11.83
N GLU A 290 6.29 29.09 11.87
CA GLU A 290 5.65 28.54 10.67
C GLU A 290 4.93 29.60 9.81
N ASN A 291 4.37 30.62 10.46
CA ASN A 291 3.67 31.73 9.81
C ASN A 291 4.59 32.85 9.28
N SER A 292 5.91 32.73 9.46
CA SER A 292 6.88 33.72 8.97
C SER A 292 7.11 33.63 7.45
N GLU A 293 7.52 34.74 6.84
CA GLU A 293 7.86 34.77 5.40
C GLU A 293 8.98 33.80 5.04
N GLN A 294 9.98 33.63 5.91
CA GLN A 294 11.07 32.68 5.72
C GLN A 294 10.56 31.24 5.68
N ALA A 295 9.63 30.88 6.56
CA ALA A 295 9.00 29.57 6.55
C ALA A 295 8.16 29.38 5.28
N LYS A 296 7.32 30.34 4.90
CA LYS A 296 6.51 30.29 3.67
C LYS A 296 7.37 30.09 2.42
N GLN A 297 8.50 30.79 2.29
CA GLN A 297 9.42 30.61 1.17
C GLN A 297 10.02 29.20 1.10
N VAL A 298 10.29 28.58 2.25
CA VAL A 298 10.76 27.19 2.30
C VAL A 298 9.64 26.24 1.94
N LEU A 299 8.44 26.44 2.49
CA LEU A 299 7.26 25.60 2.26
C LEU A 299 6.72 25.69 0.83
N ALA A 300 6.92 26.81 0.12
CA ALA A 300 6.57 26.94 -1.30
C ALA A 300 7.29 25.89 -2.19
N LYS A 301 8.42 25.34 -1.74
CA LYS A 301 9.14 24.25 -2.42
C LYS A 301 8.57 22.85 -2.13
N PHE A 302 7.56 22.79 -1.27
CA PHE A 302 6.91 21.59 -0.76
C PHE A 302 5.38 21.74 -0.80
N ASP A 303 4.86 22.43 -1.83
CA ASP A 303 3.42 22.66 -2.04
C ASP A 303 2.71 23.32 -0.85
N GLY A 304 3.44 24.18 -0.13
CA GLY A 304 2.93 24.87 1.06
C GLY A 304 2.82 24.00 2.30
N LYS A 305 3.25 22.74 2.25
CA LYS A 305 3.14 21.78 3.36
C LYS A 305 4.47 21.48 4.00
N ALA A 306 4.46 21.37 5.33
CA ALA A 306 5.65 20.98 6.07
C ALA A 306 6.06 19.56 5.70
N LYS A 307 7.37 19.33 5.63
CA LYS A 307 7.92 18.01 5.40
C LYS A 307 7.77 17.18 6.66
N MET A 308 7.25 15.96 6.50
CA MET A 308 7.20 15.01 7.60
C MET A 308 8.60 14.55 8.01
N PRO A 309 8.84 14.30 9.31
CA PRO A 309 10.02 13.59 9.78
C PRO A 309 10.21 12.25 9.04
N ASN A 310 11.46 11.91 8.74
CA ASN A 310 11.78 10.61 8.18
C ASN A 310 11.56 9.51 9.24
N VAL A 311 10.83 8.46 8.88
CA VAL A 311 10.61 7.27 9.72
C VAL A 311 11.26 6.06 9.03
N PRO A 312 12.17 5.31 9.70
CA PRO A 312 12.86 4.17 9.11
C PRO A 312 11.91 3.11 8.52
N GLU A 313 10.74 2.95 9.13
CA GLU A 313 9.74 1.95 8.77
C GLU A 313 9.22 2.14 7.34
N ARG A 314 9.18 3.38 6.84
CA ARG A 314 8.79 3.66 5.44
C ARG A 314 9.79 3.07 4.45
N LYS A 315 11.08 3.28 4.68
CA LYS A 315 12.14 2.74 3.80
C LYS A 315 12.15 1.20 3.83
N MET A 316 11.91 0.62 5.02
CA MET A 316 11.81 -0.83 5.17
C MET A 316 10.60 -1.39 4.40
N HIS A 317 9.47 -0.68 4.43
CA HIS A 317 8.28 -1.06 3.67
C HIS A 317 8.57 -1.08 2.16
N ASP A 318 9.13 0.00 1.63
CA ASP A 318 9.46 0.11 0.20
C ASP A 318 10.42 -1.02 -0.23
N ALA A 319 11.42 -1.32 0.60
CA ALA A 319 12.34 -2.44 0.37
C ALA A 319 11.63 -3.81 0.41
N ALA A 320 10.74 -4.06 1.37
CA ALA A 320 10.01 -5.32 1.47
C ALA A 320 9.04 -5.51 0.29
N ARG A 321 8.36 -4.44 -0.13
CA ARG A 321 7.50 -4.40 -1.31
C ARG A 321 8.29 -4.71 -2.58
N GLU A 322 9.49 -4.17 -2.73
CA GLU A 322 10.35 -4.43 -3.88
C GLU A 322 10.82 -5.90 -3.93
N LYS A 323 11.15 -6.50 -2.77
CA LYS A 323 11.44 -7.95 -2.70
C LYS A 323 10.24 -8.80 -3.14
N LEU A 324 9.02 -8.39 -2.76
CA LEU A 324 7.80 -9.09 -3.14
C LEU A 324 7.52 -8.95 -4.66
N ARG A 325 7.69 -7.73 -5.20
CA ARG A 325 7.54 -7.42 -6.63
C ARG A 325 8.54 -8.21 -7.48
N SER A 326 9.81 -8.19 -7.09
CA SER A 326 10.87 -8.93 -7.79
C SER A 326 10.63 -10.43 -7.76
N GLY A 327 10.17 -11.00 -6.64
CA GLY A 327 9.77 -12.41 -6.58
C GLY A 327 8.65 -12.77 -7.57
N GLY A 328 7.65 -11.90 -7.72
CA GLY A 328 6.60 -12.07 -8.73
C GLY A 328 7.14 -12.01 -10.17
N ALA A 329 8.10 -11.14 -10.45
CA ALA A 329 8.76 -11.06 -11.75
C ALA A 329 9.60 -12.32 -12.04
N THR A 330 10.32 -12.86 -11.05
CA THR A 330 11.06 -14.12 -11.19
C THR A 330 10.13 -15.29 -11.50
N MET A 331 8.93 -15.33 -10.90
CA MET A 331 7.93 -16.35 -11.21
C MET A 331 7.45 -16.27 -12.66
N LEU A 332 7.21 -15.07 -13.18
CA LEU A 332 6.84 -14.87 -14.59
C LEU A 332 7.98 -15.29 -15.52
N ALA A 333 9.22 -14.89 -15.24
CA ALA A 333 10.37 -15.26 -16.07
C ALA A 333 10.55 -16.79 -16.10
N MET A 334 10.47 -17.45 -14.95
CA MET A 334 10.47 -18.91 -14.86
C MET A 334 9.36 -19.54 -15.72
N GLN A 335 8.13 -18.99 -15.67
CA GLN A 335 7.03 -19.50 -16.48
C GLN A 335 7.34 -19.41 -17.99
N GLN A 336 7.93 -18.29 -18.43
CA GLN A 336 8.33 -18.09 -19.83
C GLN A 336 9.44 -19.05 -20.25
N ASP A 337 10.50 -19.18 -19.44
CA ASP A 337 11.60 -20.10 -19.70
C ASP A 337 11.10 -21.56 -19.85
N MET A 338 10.21 -22.00 -18.94
CA MET A 338 9.64 -23.35 -18.99
C MET A 338 8.69 -23.56 -20.18
N GLN A 339 7.99 -22.52 -20.63
CA GLN A 339 7.17 -22.59 -21.83
C GLN A 339 8.04 -22.87 -23.06
N GLU A 340 9.20 -22.21 -23.18
CA GLU A 340 10.14 -22.44 -24.29
C GLU A 340 10.69 -23.87 -24.30
N GLU A 341 11.10 -24.42 -23.16
CA GLU A 341 11.60 -25.79 -23.10
C GLU A 341 10.54 -26.83 -23.48
N LEU A 342 9.28 -26.57 -23.13
CA LEU A 342 8.15 -27.47 -23.40
C LEU A 342 7.55 -27.28 -24.80
N LEU A 343 7.91 -26.23 -25.56
CA LEU A 343 7.52 -26.09 -26.97
C LEU A 343 8.07 -27.21 -27.85
N TYR A 344 9.23 -27.80 -27.49
CA TYR A 344 9.74 -29.02 -28.13
C TYR A 344 8.77 -30.21 -27.99
N LEU A 345 7.96 -30.23 -26.92
CA LEU A 345 6.85 -31.16 -26.73
C LEU A 345 5.61 -30.81 -27.55
N GLN A 346 5.60 -29.73 -28.31
CA GLN A 346 4.50 -29.36 -29.21
C GLN A 346 4.85 -29.63 -30.68
N GLU A 347 6.12 -29.47 -31.09
CA GLU A 347 6.53 -29.54 -32.50
C GLU A 347 6.61 -30.94 -33.12
N SER A 348 6.51 -32.06 -32.40
CA SER A 348 6.66 -33.38 -33.05
C SER A 348 5.41 -33.87 -33.79
N THR A 349 4.26 -33.22 -33.62
CA THR A 349 3.03 -33.59 -34.31
C THR A 349 3.00 -33.07 -35.75
N THR A 350 3.72 -31.99 -36.09
CA THR A 350 3.74 -31.44 -37.45
C THR A 350 4.50 -32.30 -38.46
N TRP A 351 5.47 -33.13 -38.03
CA TRP A 351 6.18 -34.04 -38.94
C TRP A 351 5.38 -35.32 -39.23
N LEU A 352 4.61 -35.83 -38.26
CA LEU A 352 3.78 -37.03 -38.43
C LEU A 352 2.57 -36.80 -39.35
N PHE A 353 2.00 -35.58 -39.35
CA PHE A 353 0.95 -35.24 -40.32
C PHE A 353 1.48 -34.91 -41.71
N ARG A 354 2.76 -34.57 -41.87
CA ARG A 354 3.31 -34.22 -43.19
C ARG A 354 3.44 -35.45 -44.09
N ASP A 355 3.85 -36.59 -43.55
CA ASP A 355 4.00 -37.82 -44.34
C ASP A 355 2.66 -38.51 -44.63
N GLU A 356 1.67 -38.46 -43.74
CA GLU A 356 0.33 -38.99 -44.07
C GLU A 356 -0.42 -38.10 -45.08
N PHE A 357 -0.29 -36.78 -45.02
CA PHE A 357 -0.90 -35.90 -46.02
C PHE A 357 -0.20 -36.02 -47.39
N ILE A 358 1.13 -36.19 -47.42
CA ILE A 358 1.87 -36.42 -48.67
C ILE A 358 1.57 -37.80 -49.25
N THR A 359 1.47 -38.85 -48.43
CA THR A 359 1.11 -40.20 -48.89
C THR A 359 -0.35 -40.27 -49.37
N ALA A 360 -1.28 -39.57 -48.70
CA ALA A 360 -2.67 -39.46 -49.14
C ALA A 360 -2.83 -38.60 -50.40
N LEU A 361 -2.02 -37.56 -50.60
CA LEU A 361 -2.02 -36.80 -51.86
C LEU A 361 -1.46 -37.62 -53.02
N LEU A 362 -0.36 -38.37 -52.80
CA LEU A 362 0.27 -39.18 -53.85
C LEU A 362 -0.57 -40.41 -54.24
N ALA A 363 -1.35 -40.96 -53.30
CA ALA A 363 -2.30 -42.04 -53.61
C ALA A 363 -3.50 -41.55 -54.46
N ARG A 364 -3.86 -40.26 -54.37
CA ARG A 364 -5.01 -39.67 -55.09
C ARG A 364 -4.67 -39.18 -56.50
N THR A 365 -3.39 -39.07 -56.85
CA THR A 365 -2.93 -38.68 -58.19
C THR A 365 -2.64 -39.87 -59.12
N ASN A 366 -2.74 -41.10 -58.62
CA ASN A 366 -2.51 -42.36 -59.36
C ASN A 366 -3.79 -43.18 -59.58
N SER A 367 -4.98 -42.55 -59.59
CA SER A 367 -6.26 -43.18 -59.94
C SER A 367 -6.95 -42.43 -61.07
#